data_AF-A0A7V3WFC8-F1
#
_entry.id   AF-A0A7V3WFC8-F1
#
_cell.length_a   1.000
_cell.length_b   1.000
_cell.length_c   1.000
_cell.angle_alpha   90.00
_cell.angle_beta   90.00
_cell.angle_gamma   90.00
#
_symmetry.space_group_name_H-M   'P 1'
#
loop_
_entity.id
_entity.type
_entity.pdbx_description
1 polymer ?
#
loop_
_entity_poly.entity_id
_entity_poly.type
_entity_poly.pdbx_seq_one_letter_code
_entity_poly.pdbx_strand_id
1 'polypeptide(L)'
;MRLVQQEGLRLAAKETACMIRSEGDPAMPSVETLRTLVRDEIIQRGEEGADTAGFKERWQEARSAEELWNLYRDLLALPIREDFPYREPSDLHSIRQSRDEGVRRFKMVICEEDLLDRLHGAWLGRVAGCVLGKPVEGWSHERIRQYLEGADAYPM
;
A
#
# COMPACT_ATOMS: atom_id res chain seq x y z
N MET A 1 11.92 -10.39 -37.57
CA MET A 1 11.41 -9.25 -36.77
C MET A 1 9.88 -9.24 -36.59
N ARG A 2 9.05 -9.56 -37.59
CA ARG A 2 7.57 -9.55 -37.43
C ARG A 2 6.97 -10.62 -36.50
N LEU A 3 7.66 -11.75 -36.28
CA LEU A 3 7.18 -12.85 -35.42
C LEU A 3 7.31 -12.53 -33.92
N VAL A 4 8.38 -11.85 -33.50
CA VAL A 4 8.61 -11.47 -32.08
C VAL A 4 7.59 -10.44 -31.60
N GLN A 5 7.17 -9.52 -32.47
CA GLN A 5 6.09 -8.56 -32.17
C GLN A 5 4.71 -9.23 -32.06
N GLN A 6 4.44 -10.30 -32.82
CA GLN A 6 3.18 -11.04 -32.69
C GLN A 6 3.15 -11.94 -31.44
N GLU A 7 4.27 -12.53 -31.03
CA GLU A 7 4.35 -13.28 -29.77
C GLU A 7 4.21 -12.37 -28.54
N GLY A 8 4.82 -11.18 -28.55
CA GLY A 8 4.67 -10.19 -27.48
C GLY A 8 3.21 -9.73 -27.30
N LEU A 9 2.49 -9.52 -28.40
CA LEU A 9 1.07 -9.15 -28.37
C LEU A 9 0.18 -10.32 -27.89
N ARG A 10 0.58 -11.57 -28.18
CA ARG A 10 -0.10 -12.79 -27.72
C ARG A 10 0.13 -13.08 -26.24
N LEU A 11 1.33 -12.80 -25.71
CA LEU A 11 1.62 -12.90 -24.28
C LEU A 11 0.86 -11.83 -23.49
N ALA A 12 0.86 -10.58 -23.95
CA ALA A 12 0.07 -9.51 -23.33
C ALA A 12 -1.44 -9.84 -23.32
N ALA A 13 -1.95 -10.43 -24.41
CA ALA A 13 -3.35 -10.89 -24.47
C ALA A 13 -3.63 -12.09 -23.54
N LYS A 14 -2.67 -13.02 -23.36
CA LYS A 14 -2.77 -14.13 -22.40
C LYS A 14 -2.66 -13.68 -20.94
N GLU A 15 -1.84 -12.68 -20.63
CA GLU A 15 -1.75 -12.06 -19.30
C GLU A 15 -3.03 -11.28 -18.97
N THR A 16 -3.58 -10.56 -19.96
CA THR A 16 -4.88 -9.87 -19.83
C THR A 16 -6.01 -10.89 -19.65
N ALA A 17 -5.98 -12.03 -20.35
CA ALA A 17 -6.96 -13.11 -20.18
C ALA A 17 -6.81 -13.87 -18.85
N CYS A 18 -5.59 -14.03 -18.33
CA CYS A 18 -5.35 -14.63 -17.01
C CYS A 18 -5.87 -13.76 -15.86
N MET A 19 -5.94 -12.44 -16.07
CA MET A 19 -6.54 -11.49 -15.14
C MET A 19 -8.06 -11.29 -15.32
N ILE A 20 -8.70 -11.93 -16.30
CA ILE A 20 -10.17 -12.04 -16.36
C ILE A 20 -10.57 -13.36 -15.68
N ARG A 21 -10.48 -13.37 -14.36
CA ARG A 21 -11.02 -14.46 -13.54
C ARG A 21 -12.51 -14.16 -13.34
N SER A 22 -13.37 -15.12 -13.72
CA SER A 22 -14.82 -14.98 -13.66
C SER A 22 -15.33 -14.80 -12.23
N GLU A 23 -16.52 -14.21 -12.07
CA GLU A 23 -17.24 -14.20 -10.79
C GLU A 23 -17.29 -15.62 -10.19
N GLY A 24 -16.67 -15.81 -9.02
CA GLY A 24 -16.62 -17.10 -8.31
C GLY A 24 -15.23 -17.67 -7.98
N ASP A 25 -14.13 -17.02 -8.38
CA ASP A 25 -12.80 -17.40 -7.88
C ASP A 25 -12.63 -16.98 -6.40
N PRO A 26 -12.32 -17.91 -5.47
CA PRO A 26 -12.11 -17.59 -4.05
C PRO A 26 -10.93 -16.62 -3.80
N ALA A 27 -10.07 -16.38 -4.79
CA ALA A 27 -8.99 -15.40 -4.73
C ALA A 27 -9.40 -13.99 -5.21
N MET A 28 -10.64 -13.78 -5.67
CA MET A 28 -11.11 -12.47 -6.11
C MET A 28 -11.67 -11.67 -4.93
N PRO A 29 -11.28 -10.39 -4.78
CA PRO A 29 -11.81 -9.54 -3.73
C PRO A 29 -13.33 -9.38 -3.91
N SER A 30 -14.06 -9.28 -2.78
CA SER A 30 -15.49 -8.96 -2.82
C SER A 30 -15.72 -7.63 -3.55
N VAL A 31 -16.94 -7.39 -4.05
CA VAL A 31 -17.30 -6.13 -4.71
C VAL A 31 -17.00 -4.93 -3.80
N GLU A 32 -17.27 -5.05 -2.50
CA GLU A 32 -16.99 -4.00 -1.51
C GLU A 32 -15.48 -3.73 -1.35
N THR A 33 -14.67 -4.80 -1.25
CA THR A 33 -13.21 -4.68 -1.22
C THR A 33 -12.70 -4.05 -2.51
N LEU A 34 -13.20 -4.47 -3.68
CA LEU A 34 -12.80 -3.93 -4.96
C LEU A 34 -13.18 -2.45 -5.10
N ARG A 35 -14.38 -2.04 -4.64
CA ARG A 35 -14.74 -0.63 -4.58
C ARG A 35 -13.77 0.18 -3.74
N THR A 36 -13.34 -0.35 -2.60
CA THR A 36 -12.35 0.31 -1.73
C THR A 36 -11.01 0.43 -2.45
N LEU A 37 -10.52 -0.66 -3.05
CA LEU A 37 -9.27 -0.66 -3.82
C LEU A 37 -9.29 0.36 -4.95
N VAL A 38 -10.36 0.40 -5.75
CA VAL A 38 -10.47 1.36 -6.87
C VAL A 38 -10.50 2.81 -6.37
N ARG A 39 -11.19 3.07 -5.26
CA ARG A 39 -11.21 4.41 -4.65
C ARG A 39 -9.80 4.83 -4.22
N ASP A 40 -9.08 3.94 -3.55
CA ASP A 40 -7.75 4.22 -3.05
C ASP A 40 -6.75 4.39 -4.22
N GLU A 41 -6.90 3.60 -5.29
CA GLU A 41 -6.13 3.75 -6.54
C GLU A 41 -6.38 5.11 -7.22
N ILE A 42 -7.61 5.63 -7.25
CA ILE A 42 -7.90 6.97 -7.79
C ILE A 42 -7.10 8.04 -7.04
N ILE A 43 -6.99 7.91 -5.72
CA ILE A 43 -6.22 8.84 -4.88
C ILE A 43 -4.72 8.66 -5.19
N GLN A 44 -4.23 7.43 -5.13
CA GLN A 44 -2.82 7.10 -5.37
C GLN A 44 -2.34 7.59 -6.75
N ARG A 45 -3.07 7.27 -7.82
CA ARG A 45 -2.70 7.71 -9.18
C ARG A 45 -2.69 9.22 -9.32
N GLY A 46 -3.59 9.92 -8.61
CA GLY A 46 -3.57 11.38 -8.53
C GLY A 46 -2.33 11.93 -7.82
N GLU A 47 -1.91 11.29 -6.73
CA GLU A 47 -0.67 11.62 -5.99
C GLU A 47 0.59 11.32 -6.81
N GLU A 48 0.59 10.25 -7.61
CA GLU A 48 1.64 9.88 -8.57
C GLU A 48 1.64 10.75 -9.85
N GLY A 49 0.73 11.72 -9.93
CA GLY A 49 0.74 12.75 -10.96
C GLY A 49 -0.09 12.45 -12.20
N ALA A 50 -0.89 11.38 -12.24
CA ALA A 50 -1.85 11.13 -13.30
C ALA A 50 -3.06 12.08 -13.20
N ASP A 51 -3.72 12.36 -14.33
CA ASP A 51 -5.00 13.07 -14.33
C ASP A 51 -6.16 12.10 -14.07
N THR A 52 -6.70 12.14 -12.86
CA THR A 52 -7.80 11.27 -12.42
C THR A 52 -9.17 11.95 -12.48
N ALA A 53 -9.28 13.10 -13.17
CA ALA A 53 -10.55 13.78 -13.37
C ALA A 53 -11.62 12.85 -13.97
N GLY A 54 -12.82 12.85 -13.39
CA GLY A 54 -13.95 12.02 -13.85
C GLY A 54 -13.95 10.57 -13.35
N PHE A 55 -12.86 10.07 -12.76
CA PHE A 55 -12.81 8.68 -12.27
C PHE A 55 -13.64 8.47 -11.00
N LYS A 56 -13.79 9.51 -10.17
CA LYS A 56 -14.60 9.44 -8.96
C LYS A 56 -16.08 9.24 -9.27
N GLU A 57 -16.59 9.92 -10.28
CA GLU A 57 -17.96 9.81 -10.77
C GLU A 57 -18.21 8.41 -11.34
N ARG A 58 -17.31 7.94 -12.22
CA ARG A 58 -17.35 6.57 -12.77
C ARG A 58 -17.33 5.50 -11.67
N TRP A 59 -16.53 5.71 -10.62
CA TRP A 59 -16.50 4.81 -9.46
C TRP A 59 -17.82 4.80 -8.69
N GLN A 60 -18.49 5.94 -8.53
CA GLN A 60 -19.80 6.02 -7.86
C GLN A 60 -20.89 5.30 -8.65
N GLU A 61 -20.84 5.39 -9.98
CA GLU A 61 -21.82 4.78 -10.88
C GLU A 61 -21.64 3.28 -11.05
N ALA A 62 -20.41 2.76 -10.95
CA ALA A 62 -20.12 1.34 -11.12
C ALA A 62 -20.91 0.46 -10.13
N ARG A 63 -21.58 -0.57 -10.63
CA ARG A 63 -22.44 -1.50 -9.86
C ARG A 63 -21.93 -2.94 -9.86
N SER A 64 -21.06 -3.30 -10.80
CA SER A 64 -20.53 -4.66 -10.94
C SER A 64 -19.04 -4.75 -10.66
N ALA A 65 -18.56 -5.96 -10.35
CA ALA A 65 -17.12 -6.23 -10.23
C ALA A 65 -16.38 -5.97 -11.54
N GLU A 66 -16.99 -6.31 -12.67
CA GLU A 66 -16.41 -6.13 -14.00
C GLU A 66 -16.21 -4.64 -14.34
N GLU A 67 -17.19 -3.79 -14.07
CA GLU A 67 -17.08 -2.33 -14.27
C GLU A 67 -15.95 -1.73 -13.42
N LEU A 68 -15.85 -2.15 -12.16
CA LEU A 68 -14.78 -1.71 -11.26
C LEU A 68 -13.40 -2.17 -11.72
N TRP A 69 -13.27 -3.40 -12.23
CA TRP A 69 -12.02 -3.88 -12.80
C TRP A 69 -11.61 -3.16 -14.07
N ASN A 70 -12.57 -2.83 -14.94
CA ASN A 70 -12.30 -2.04 -16.13
C ASN A 70 -11.86 -0.63 -15.74
N LEU A 71 -12.51 -0.01 -14.74
CA LEU A 71 -12.10 1.28 -14.20
C LEU A 71 -10.68 1.24 -13.60
N TYR A 72 -10.34 0.18 -12.86
CA TYR A 72 -9.00 -0.05 -12.32
C TYR A 72 -7.94 -0.13 -13.43
N ARG A 73 -8.21 -0.89 -14.49
CA ARG A 73 -7.31 -1.01 -15.63
C ARG A 73 -7.10 0.32 -16.35
N ASP A 74 -8.16 1.10 -16.50
CA ASP A 74 -8.07 2.44 -17.09
C ASP A 74 -7.18 3.36 -16.24
N LEU A 75 -7.28 3.31 -14.90
CA LEU A 75 -6.44 4.08 -13.98
C LEU A 75 -4.95 3.73 -14.11
N LEU A 76 -4.64 2.44 -14.21
CA LEU A 76 -3.25 1.96 -14.38
C LEU A 76 -2.63 2.39 -15.70
N ALA A 77 -3.45 2.56 -16.74
CA ALA A 77 -3.01 2.98 -18.06
C ALA A 77 -2.83 4.50 -18.20
N LEU A 78 -3.26 5.30 -17.22
CA LEU A 78 -3.13 6.77 -17.29
C LEU A 78 -1.66 7.19 -17.36
N PRO A 79 -1.28 8.11 -18.27
CA PRO A 79 0.04 8.70 -18.26
C PRO A 79 0.20 9.67 -17.07
N ILE A 80 1.43 9.83 -16.59
CA ILE A 80 1.79 10.90 -15.66
C ILE A 80 1.75 12.23 -16.43
N ARG A 81 1.20 13.28 -15.82
CA ARG A 81 1.15 14.61 -16.44
C ARG A 81 2.56 15.18 -16.66
N GLU A 82 2.75 15.91 -17.77
CA GLU A 82 4.05 16.51 -18.12
C GLU A 82 4.51 17.59 -17.12
N ASP A 83 3.57 18.21 -16.40
CA ASP A 83 3.82 19.24 -15.41
C ASP A 83 4.02 18.70 -13.98
N PHE A 84 4.04 17.37 -13.80
CA PHE A 84 4.24 16.77 -12.49
C PHE A 84 5.68 17.03 -11.98
N PRO A 85 5.85 17.64 -10.79
CA PRO A 85 7.14 18.19 -10.37
C PRO A 85 8.15 17.13 -9.92
N TYR A 86 7.73 15.89 -9.66
CA TYR A 86 8.58 14.84 -9.12
C TYR A 86 9.01 13.82 -10.17
N ARG A 87 10.21 13.27 -9.99
CA ARG A 87 10.77 12.21 -10.84
C ARG A 87 10.90 10.93 -10.01
N GLU A 88 10.08 9.94 -10.31
CA GLU A 88 9.97 8.68 -9.54
C GLU A 88 10.46 7.46 -10.34
N PRO A 89 11.78 7.30 -10.55
CA PRO A 89 12.32 6.12 -11.21
C PRO A 89 12.20 4.87 -10.33
N SER A 90 11.94 3.71 -10.93
CA SER A 90 11.89 2.43 -10.22
C SER A 90 13.20 1.63 -10.29
N ASP A 91 14.09 1.96 -11.23
CA ASP A 91 15.38 1.27 -11.37
C ASP A 91 16.48 1.91 -10.51
N LEU A 92 17.37 1.06 -9.98
CA LEU A 92 18.40 1.49 -9.05
C LEU A 92 19.35 2.54 -9.65
N HIS A 93 19.62 2.49 -10.95
CA HIS A 93 20.55 3.41 -11.60
C HIS A 93 19.95 4.82 -11.64
N SER A 94 18.72 4.95 -12.11
CA SER A 94 18.00 6.22 -12.17
C SER A 94 17.68 6.78 -10.79
N ILE A 95 17.31 5.94 -9.80
CA ILE A 95 17.14 6.37 -8.40
C ILE A 95 18.44 7.00 -7.87
N ARG A 96 19.59 6.38 -8.17
CA ARG A 96 20.89 6.90 -7.73
C ARG A 96 21.27 8.23 -8.39
N GLN A 97 20.76 8.51 -9.59
CA GLN A 97 20.95 9.77 -10.30
C GLN A 97 20.00 10.87 -9.84
N SER A 98 18.73 10.53 -9.58
CA SER A 98 17.70 11.50 -9.18
C SER A 98 17.84 11.96 -7.72
N ARG A 99 18.50 11.18 -6.85
CA ARG A 99 18.69 11.56 -5.44
C ARG A 99 19.72 12.66 -5.28
N ASP A 100 19.48 13.57 -4.34
CA ASP A 100 20.43 14.60 -3.94
C ASP A 100 21.70 14.03 -3.32
N GLU A 101 22.83 14.74 -3.47
CA GLU A 101 24.08 14.41 -2.80
C GLU A 101 23.91 14.38 -1.27
N GLY A 102 24.55 13.43 -0.61
CA GLY A 102 24.43 13.26 0.84
C GLY A 102 25.11 12.02 1.39
N VAL A 103 25.20 11.94 2.71
CA VAL A 103 25.86 10.84 3.41
C VAL A 103 25.13 9.53 3.12
N ARG A 104 25.82 8.56 2.52
CA ARG A 104 25.26 7.23 2.17
C ARG A 104 25.55 6.15 3.20
N ARG A 105 26.47 6.43 4.11
CA ARG A 105 26.88 5.55 5.19
C ARG A 105 26.97 6.39 6.44
N PHE A 106 25.99 6.19 7.31
CA PHE A 106 26.08 6.71 8.67
C PHE A 106 27.11 5.89 9.42
N LYS A 107 27.96 6.58 10.19
CA LYS A 107 28.83 5.88 11.13
C LYS A 107 27.95 5.34 12.25
N MET A 108 28.06 4.05 12.54
CA MET A 108 27.49 3.49 13.74
C MET A 108 28.30 4.03 14.93
N VAL A 109 27.65 4.81 15.78
CA VAL A 109 28.30 5.50 16.93
C VAL A 109 28.05 4.73 18.24
N ILE A 110 27.33 3.61 18.18
CA ILE A 110 27.05 2.72 19.31
C ILE A 110 27.93 1.48 19.21
N CYS A 111 28.40 0.98 20.35
CA CYS A 111 29.12 -0.29 20.38
C CYS A 111 28.16 -1.46 20.19
N GLU A 112 28.71 -2.65 19.95
CA GLU A 112 27.93 -3.85 19.67
C GLU A 112 27.06 -4.23 20.87
N GLU A 113 27.59 -4.08 22.09
CA GLU A 113 26.87 -4.38 23.34
C GLU A 113 25.65 -3.46 23.52
N ASP A 114 25.82 -2.15 23.32
CA ASP A 114 24.72 -1.18 23.39
C ASP A 114 23.67 -1.42 22.29
N LEU A 115 24.12 -1.85 21.10
CA LEU A 115 23.21 -2.21 20.01
C LEU A 115 22.39 -3.45 20.38
N LEU A 116 23.03 -4.49 20.92
CA LEU A 116 22.37 -5.72 21.34
C LEU A 116 21.36 -5.45 22.45
N ASP A 117 21.69 -4.64 23.45
CA ASP A 117 20.77 -4.27 24.52
C ASP A 117 19.53 -3.56 23.98
N ARG A 118 19.70 -2.59 23.06
CA ARG A 118 18.59 -1.88 22.41
C ARG A 118 17.72 -2.79 21.57
N LEU A 119 18.32 -3.69 20.78
CA LEU A 119 17.57 -4.65 19.96
C LEU A 119 16.79 -5.62 20.83
N HIS A 120 17.40 -6.10 21.91
CA HIS A 120 16.76 -6.97 22.87
C HIS A 120 15.59 -6.27 23.57
N GLY A 121 15.80 -5.03 24.05
CA GLY A 121 14.76 -4.20 24.62
C GLY A 121 13.62 -3.91 23.64
N ALA A 122 13.92 -3.63 22.36
CA ALA A 122 12.90 -3.43 21.33
C ALA A 122 12.07 -4.70 21.07
N TRP A 123 12.72 -5.86 21.04
CA TRP A 123 12.05 -7.15 20.90
C TRP A 123 11.13 -7.44 22.08
N LEU A 124 11.65 -7.34 23.31
CA LEU A 124 10.87 -7.54 24.53
C LEU A 124 9.73 -6.54 24.65
N GLY A 125 9.98 -5.26 24.32
CA GLY A 125 8.98 -4.21 24.31
C GLY A 125 7.84 -4.51 23.34
N ARG A 126 8.14 -5.02 22.13
CA ARG A 126 7.11 -5.48 21.19
C ARG A 126 6.29 -6.63 21.76
N VAL A 127 6.95 -7.64 22.34
CA VAL A 127 6.26 -8.80 22.94
C VAL A 127 5.35 -8.34 24.09
N ALA A 128 5.88 -7.56 25.03
CA ALA A 128 5.12 -7.03 26.16
C ALA A 128 3.96 -6.16 25.68
N GLY A 129 4.19 -5.25 24.73
CA GLY A 129 3.15 -4.40 24.15
C GLY A 129 2.04 -5.18 23.48
N CYS A 130 2.36 -6.23 22.70
CA CYS A 130 1.35 -7.08 22.09
C CYS A 130 0.52 -7.84 23.12
N VAL A 131 1.16 -8.39 24.16
CA VAL A 131 0.48 -9.15 25.22
C VAL A 131 -0.44 -8.23 26.04
N LEU A 132 0.06 -7.05 26.43
CA LEU A 132 -0.70 -6.08 27.22
C LEU A 132 -1.80 -5.38 26.40
N GLY A 133 -1.58 -5.18 25.10
CA GLY A 133 -2.55 -4.53 24.22
C GLY A 133 -3.72 -5.44 23.83
N LYS A 134 -3.53 -6.77 23.77
CA LYS A 134 -4.55 -7.71 23.27
C LYS A 134 -5.88 -7.64 24.04
N PRO A 135 -5.90 -7.59 25.39
CA PRO A 135 -7.16 -7.53 26.15
C PRO A 135 -7.95 -6.24 25.94
N VAL A 136 -7.29 -5.15 25.53
CA VAL A 136 -7.89 -3.81 25.38
C VAL A 136 -8.00 -3.38 23.91
N GLU A 137 -7.73 -4.28 22.97
CA GLU A 137 -7.77 -4.01 21.53
C GLU A 137 -9.19 -3.54 21.13
N GLY A 138 -9.28 -2.37 20.49
CA GLY A 138 -10.54 -1.75 20.09
C GLY A 138 -11.32 -1.04 21.19
N TRP A 139 -10.79 -0.91 22.41
CA TRP A 139 -11.42 -0.12 23.47
C TRP A 139 -11.13 1.36 23.30
N SER A 140 -12.08 2.22 23.69
CA SER A 140 -11.80 3.65 23.83
C SER A 140 -10.92 3.92 25.06
N HIS A 141 -10.25 5.06 25.07
CA HIS A 141 -9.43 5.47 26.20
C HIS A 141 -10.25 5.55 27.51
N GLU A 142 -11.48 6.06 27.45
CA GLU A 142 -12.38 6.16 28.60
C GLU A 142 -12.72 4.78 29.16
N ARG A 143 -12.96 3.79 28.29
CA ARG A 143 -13.27 2.42 28.70
C ARG A 143 -12.07 1.77 29.40
N ILE A 144 -10.86 1.97 28.89
CA ILE A 144 -9.62 1.48 29.53
C ILE A 144 -9.46 2.14 30.90
N ARG A 145 -9.66 3.45 30.98
CA ARG A 145 -9.56 4.20 32.24
C ARG A 145 -10.56 3.71 33.29
N GLN A 146 -11.83 3.57 32.94
CA GLN A 146 -12.86 3.05 33.86
C GLN A 146 -12.50 1.66 34.40
N TYR A 147 -11.97 0.79 33.55
CA TYR A 147 -11.49 -0.53 33.95
C TYR A 147 -10.34 -0.43 34.96
N LEU A 148 -9.34 0.42 34.69
CA LEU A 148 -8.18 0.61 35.58
C LEU A 148 -8.56 1.28 36.90
N GLU A 149 -9.46 2.25 36.91
CA GLU A 149 -10.00 2.87 38.13
C GLU A 149 -10.78 1.85 38.97
N GLY A 150 -11.60 1.01 38.34
CA GLY A 150 -12.32 -0.08 39.03
C GLY A 150 -11.42 -1.19 39.58
N ALA A 151 -10.22 -1.34 39.01
CA ALA A 151 -9.20 -2.28 39.44
C ALA A 151 -8.17 -1.67 40.41
N ASP A 152 -8.31 -0.39 40.80
CA ASP A 152 -7.33 0.36 41.61
C ASP A 152 -5.90 0.34 41.02
N ALA A 153 -5.81 0.36 39.68
CA ALA A 153 -4.57 0.22 38.92
C ALA A 153 -4.23 1.46 38.05
N TYR A 154 -5.04 2.52 38.10
CA TYR A 154 -4.76 3.78 37.41
C TYR A 154 -3.73 4.62 38.18
N PRO A 155 -2.75 5.31 37.56
CA PRO A 155 -2.48 5.49 36.13
C PRO A 155 -1.27 4.67 35.65
N MET A 156 -1.33 3.34 35.73
CA MET A 156 -0.37 2.50 34.99
C MET A 156 -0.44 2.76 33.49
#